data_AF-T2ILU6-F1
#
_entry.id   AF-T2ILU6-F1
#
_cell.length_a   1.000
_cell.length_b   1.000
_cell.length_c   1.000
_cell.angle_alpha   90.00
_cell.angle_beta   90.00
_cell.angle_gamma   90.00
#
_symmetry.space_group_name_H-M   'P 1'
#
loop_
_entity.id
_entity.type
_entity.pdbx_description
1 polymer ?
#
loop_
_entity_poly.entity_id
_entity_poly.type
_entity_poly.pdbx_seq_one_letter_code
_entity_poly.pdbx_strand_id
1 'polypeptide(L)'
;MIKKEATKLATDYGWTAKDAERAYKGLDVKEASREELLIALIKFAGPTLSLRQRQQAAQRGRATKASRKLESVEVKFAKEIREGEEKLQEMRSTFIPVIFRVYSFAKKFGMSDPWIEALLEAHKAYFEEDSDESAA
;
A
#
# COMPACT_ATOMS: atom_id res chain seq x y z
N MET A 1 14.06 -7.22 45.46
CA MET A 1 13.21 -6.08 45.01
C MET A 1 12.11 -6.61 44.07
N ILE A 2 10.92 -6.02 44.03
CA ILE A 2 9.86 -6.46 43.07
C ILE A 2 10.06 -5.73 41.74
N LYS A 3 9.84 -6.39 40.59
CA LYS A 3 9.97 -5.78 39.25
C LYS A 3 9.30 -4.40 39.12
N LYS A 4 8.12 -4.22 39.74
CA LYS A 4 7.40 -2.94 39.76
C LYS A 4 8.19 -1.82 40.44
N GLU A 5 8.92 -2.13 41.52
CA GLU A 5 9.75 -1.17 42.25
C GLU A 5 10.99 -0.78 41.45
N ALA A 6 11.61 -1.74 40.76
CA ALA A 6 12.74 -1.45 39.87
C ALA A 6 12.34 -0.61 38.64
N THR A 7 11.15 -0.84 38.08
CA THR A 7 10.58 0.00 37.03
C THR A 7 10.26 1.39 37.57
N LYS A 8 9.67 1.48 38.77
CA LYS A 8 9.36 2.76 39.42
C LYS A 8 10.63 3.58 39.70
N LEU A 9 11.69 2.93 40.19
CA LEU A 9 13.00 3.53 40.37
C LEU A 9 13.48 4.17 39.07
N ALA A 10 13.42 3.45 37.94
CA ALA A 10 13.83 3.98 36.65
C ALA A 10 12.98 5.18 36.21
N THR A 11 11.65 5.11 36.38
CA THR A 11 10.74 6.22 36.04
C THR A 11 11.00 7.45 36.90
N ASP A 12 11.35 7.28 38.18
CA ASP A 12 11.70 8.39 39.08
C ASP A 12 12.97 9.13 38.60
N TYR A 13 13.86 8.45 37.87
CA TYR A 13 15.03 9.05 37.19
C TYR A 13 14.76 9.44 35.72
N GLY A 14 13.49 9.53 35.30
CA GLY A 14 13.11 10.01 33.97
C GLY A 14 13.17 8.97 32.83
N TRP A 15 13.35 7.69 33.15
CA TRP A 15 13.34 6.63 32.14
C TRP A 15 11.93 6.17 31.79
N THR A 16 11.73 5.73 30.55
CA THR A 16 10.49 5.03 30.18
C THR A 16 10.49 3.62 30.76
N ALA A 17 9.33 3.10 31.15
CA ALA A 17 9.20 1.74 31.66
C ALA A 17 9.74 0.67 30.69
N LYS A 18 9.57 0.90 29.37
CA LYS A 18 10.08 0.01 28.33
C LYS A 18 11.60 0.05 28.20
N ASP A 19 12.22 1.22 28.40
CA ASP A 19 13.67 1.32 28.37
C ASP A 19 14.30 0.75 29.63
N ALA A 20 13.64 0.91 30.79
CA ALA A 20 14.02 0.25 32.03
C ALA A 20 14.00 -1.28 31.89
N GLU A 21 12.91 -1.85 31.36
CA GLU A 21 12.79 -3.30 31.11
C GLU A 21 13.92 -3.82 30.22
N ARG A 22 14.30 -3.04 29.20
CA ARG A 22 15.38 -3.41 28.28
C ARG A 22 16.77 -3.26 28.89
N ALA A 23 16.96 -2.25 29.75
CA ALA A 23 18.21 -2.06 30.48
C ALA A 23 18.44 -3.19 31.49
N TYR A 24 17.37 -3.69 32.11
CA TYR A 24 17.42 -4.83 33.04
C TYR A 24 17.43 -6.19 32.34
N LYS A 25 17.50 -6.23 30.99
CA LYS A 25 17.51 -7.48 30.25
C LYS A 25 18.77 -8.28 30.58
N GLY A 26 18.60 -9.42 31.25
CA GLY A 26 19.69 -10.29 31.69
C GLY A 26 20.12 -10.08 33.15
N LEU A 27 19.47 -9.18 33.89
CA LEU A 27 19.66 -9.00 35.33
C LEU A 27 18.52 -9.69 36.10
N ASP A 28 18.82 -10.42 37.16
CA ASP A 28 17.76 -10.86 38.08
C ASP A 28 17.35 -9.71 39.00
N VAL A 29 16.32 -9.00 38.58
CA VAL A 29 15.75 -7.84 39.30
C VAL A 29 15.26 -8.20 40.72
N LYS A 30 15.00 -9.49 41.01
CA LYS A 30 14.60 -9.92 42.35
C LYS A 30 15.75 -9.85 43.35
N GLU A 31 16.95 -10.20 42.91
CA GLU A 31 18.15 -10.29 43.72
C GLU A 31 19.05 -9.06 43.59
N ALA A 32 18.89 -8.29 42.50
CA ALA A 32 19.68 -7.10 42.23
C ALA A 32 19.49 -6.00 43.29
N SER A 33 20.61 -5.42 43.71
CA SER A 33 20.67 -4.20 44.51
C SER A 33 20.21 -2.97 43.72
N ARG A 34 19.89 -1.91 44.44
CA ARG A 34 19.53 -0.61 43.83
C ARG A 34 20.66 -0.07 42.95
N GLU A 35 21.92 -0.25 43.37
CA GLU A 35 23.11 0.22 42.65
C GLU A 35 23.28 -0.53 41.32
N GLU A 36 23.10 -1.85 41.31
CA GLU A 36 23.18 -2.66 40.08
C GLU A 36 22.11 -2.26 39.06
N LEU A 37 20.89 -1.93 39.51
CA LEU A 37 19.83 -1.42 38.65
C LEU A 37 20.22 -0.07 38.02
N LEU A 38 20.78 0.85 38.80
CA LEU A 38 21.24 2.15 38.29
C LEU A 38 22.40 1.99 37.30
N ILE A 39 23.36 1.10 37.59
CA ILE A 39 24.47 0.79 36.69
C ILE A 39 23.94 0.20 35.37
N ALA A 40 22.93 -0.66 35.41
CA ALA A 40 22.31 -1.23 34.21
C ALA A 40 21.67 -0.13 33.35
N LEU A 41 20.95 0.82 33.96
CA LEU A 41 20.39 1.99 33.26
C LEU A 41 21.49 2.86 32.63
N ILE A 42 22.56 3.16 33.36
CA ILE A 42 23.68 3.97 32.86
C ILE A 42 24.38 3.29 31.68
N LYS A 43 24.67 1.98 31.79
CA LYS A 43 25.27 1.19 30.69
C LYS A 43 24.39 1.19 29.44
N PHE A 44 23.07 1.21 29.62
CA PHE A 44 22.12 1.27 28.53
C PHE A 44 21.98 2.68 27.92
N ALA A 45 22.17 3.75 28.70
CA ALA A 45 21.99 5.15 28.30
C ALA A 45 22.94 5.65 27.21
N GLY A 46 24.13 5.06 27.12
CA GLY A 46 25.16 5.49 26.18
C GLY A 46 24.99 4.90 24.76
N PRO A 47 25.95 4.10 24.28
CA PRO A 47 26.00 3.65 22.88
C PRO A 47 24.76 2.83 22.46
N THR A 48 24.17 2.09 23.39
CA THR A 48 23.03 1.20 23.13
C THR A 48 21.76 1.97 22.78
N LEU A 49 21.44 3.04 23.52
CA LEU A 49 20.28 3.88 23.25
C LEU A 49 20.43 4.63 21.92
N SER A 50 21.62 5.23 21.68
CA SER A 50 21.90 5.95 20.44
C SER A 50 21.83 5.04 19.20
N LEU A 51 22.44 3.85 19.27
CA LEU A 51 22.40 2.88 18.18
C LEU A 51 20.95 2.46 17.85
N ARG A 52 20.13 2.21 18.88
CA ARG A 52 18.72 1.85 18.68
C ARG A 52 17.93 2.99 18.06
N GLN A 53 18.09 4.22 18.54
CA GLN A 53 17.39 5.37 17.95
C GLN A 53 17.73 5.51 16.46
N ARG A 54 19.00 5.34 16.09
CA ARG A 54 19.44 5.31 14.68
C ARG A 54 18.79 4.18 13.89
N GLN A 55 18.75 2.97 14.45
CA GLN A 55 18.11 1.81 13.79
C GLN A 55 16.61 2.01 13.61
N GLN A 56 15.91 2.54 14.61
CA GLN A 56 14.48 2.85 14.52
C GLN A 56 14.21 3.95 13.50
N ALA A 57 15.03 5.01 13.47
CA ALA A 57 14.92 6.05 12.46
C ALA A 57 15.15 5.49 11.04
N ALA A 58 16.15 4.62 10.86
CA ALA A 58 16.41 3.96 9.58
C ALA A 58 15.24 3.05 9.15
N GLN A 59 14.65 2.29 10.09
CA GLN A 59 13.48 1.45 9.81
C GLN A 59 12.27 2.29 9.40
N ARG A 60 11.98 3.37 10.13
CA ARG A 60 10.91 4.32 9.78
C ARG A 60 11.13 4.92 8.39
N GLY A 61 12.35 5.37 8.11
CA GLY A 61 12.72 5.90 6.79
C GLY A 61 12.52 4.90 5.65
N ARG A 62 12.88 3.62 5.88
CA ARG A 62 12.63 2.53 4.91
C ARG A 62 11.13 2.29 4.69
N ALA A 63 10.34 2.24 5.76
CA ALA A 63 8.89 2.06 5.67
C ALA A 63 8.21 3.20 4.92
N THR A 64 8.57 4.46 5.24
CA THR A 64 8.05 5.63 4.53
C THR A 64 8.43 5.61 3.04
N LYS A 65 9.67 5.24 2.70
CA LYS A 65 10.09 5.14 1.30
C LYS A 65 9.34 4.05 0.55
N ALA A 66 9.09 2.90 1.18
CA ALA A 66 8.31 1.82 0.59
C ALA A 66 6.85 2.23 0.35
N SER A 67 6.21 2.86 1.34
CA SER A 67 4.84 3.36 1.24
C SER A 67 4.70 4.40 0.12
N ARG A 68 5.59 5.39 0.04
CA ARG A 68 5.59 6.36 -1.07
C ARG A 68 5.79 5.71 -2.44
N LYS A 69 6.62 4.66 -2.52
CA LYS A 69 6.81 3.92 -3.76
C LYS A 69 5.51 3.21 -4.18
N LEU A 70 4.83 2.55 -3.24
CA LEU A 70 3.55 1.90 -3.52
C LEU A 70 2.50 2.89 -4.01
N GLU A 71 2.33 4.03 -3.31
CA GLU A 71 1.41 5.09 -3.73
C GLU A 71 1.73 5.60 -5.14
N SER A 72 3.02 5.82 -5.46
CA SER A 72 3.42 6.24 -6.80
C SER A 72 3.14 5.19 -7.88
N VAL A 73 3.15 3.91 -7.51
CA VAL A 73 2.85 2.80 -8.41
C VAL A 73 1.34 2.69 -8.63
N GLU A 74 0.54 2.82 -7.57
CA GLU A 74 -0.93 2.83 -7.65
C GLU A 74 -1.43 3.97 -8.54
N VAL A 75 -0.90 5.19 -8.35
CA VAL A 75 -1.26 6.35 -9.18
C VAL A 75 -0.88 6.12 -10.65
N LYS A 76 0.29 5.52 -10.92
CA LYS A 76 0.73 5.19 -12.28
C LYS A 76 -0.19 4.15 -12.92
N PHE A 77 -0.50 3.05 -12.22
CA PHE A 77 -1.40 2.03 -12.72
C PHE A 77 -2.80 2.57 -12.99
N ALA A 78 -3.35 3.39 -12.08
CA ALA A 78 -4.65 4.01 -12.29
C ALA A 78 -4.66 4.93 -13.54
N LYS A 79 -3.55 5.63 -13.79
CA LYS A 79 -3.38 6.43 -15.01
C LYS A 79 -3.28 5.56 -16.26
N GLU A 80 -2.48 4.50 -16.24
CA GLU A 80 -2.29 3.59 -17.36
C GLU A 80 -3.59 2.85 -17.72
N ILE A 81 -4.38 2.44 -16.72
CA ILE A 81 -5.71 1.84 -16.93
C ILE A 81 -6.63 2.85 -17.64
N ARG A 82 -6.73 4.07 -17.12
CA ARG A 82 -7.58 5.12 -17.72
C ARG A 82 -7.17 5.45 -19.15
N GLU A 83 -5.87 5.64 -19.39
CA GLU A 83 -5.35 5.87 -20.75
C GLU A 83 -5.62 4.68 -21.68
N GLY A 84 -5.58 3.45 -21.14
CA GLY A 84 -5.92 2.24 -21.87
C GLY A 84 -7.41 2.17 -22.24
N GLU A 85 -8.29 2.51 -21.30
CA GLU A 85 -9.74 2.60 -21.50
C GLU A 85 -10.10 3.67 -22.52
N GLU A 86 -9.52 4.87 -22.41
CA GLU A 86 -9.71 5.97 -23.37
C GLU A 86 -9.30 5.55 -24.79
N LYS A 87 -8.13 4.92 -24.94
CA LYS A 87 -7.66 4.41 -26.25
C LYS A 87 -8.56 3.30 -26.78
N LEU A 88 -9.03 2.40 -25.92
CA LEU A 88 -9.96 1.34 -26.32
C LEU A 88 -11.29 1.95 -26.79
N GLN A 89 -11.79 2.98 -26.10
CA GLN A 89 -13.00 3.69 -26.48
C GLN A 89 -12.83 4.43 -27.82
N GLU A 90 -11.70 5.11 -28.02
CA GLU A 90 -11.36 5.79 -29.29
C GLU A 90 -11.24 4.79 -30.45
N MET A 91 -10.57 3.67 -30.22
CA MET A 91 -10.52 2.59 -31.21
C MET A 91 -11.92 2.04 -31.49
N ARG A 92 -12.73 1.75 -30.46
CA ARG A 92 -14.11 1.24 -30.66
C ARG A 92 -14.97 2.22 -31.46
N SER A 93 -14.95 3.51 -31.11
CA SER A 93 -15.75 4.53 -31.79
C SER A 93 -15.32 4.76 -33.25
N THR A 94 -14.07 4.45 -33.60
CA THR A 94 -13.56 4.60 -34.97
C THR A 94 -13.70 3.30 -35.79
N PHE A 95 -13.33 2.15 -35.22
CA PHE A 95 -13.31 0.87 -35.93
C PHE A 95 -14.71 0.32 -36.19
N ILE A 96 -15.64 0.47 -35.24
CA ILE A 96 -16.97 -0.15 -35.33
C ILE A 96 -17.79 0.45 -36.50
N PRO A 97 -17.81 1.78 -36.72
CA PRO A 97 -18.45 2.36 -37.90
C PRO A 97 -17.84 1.89 -39.22
N VAL A 98 -16.51 1.70 -39.27
CA VAL A 98 -15.82 1.20 -40.46
C VAL A 98 -16.22 -0.25 -40.74
N ILE A 99 -16.17 -1.11 -39.72
CA ILE A 99 -16.60 -2.52 -39.82
C ILE A 99 -18.07 -2.59 -40.26
N PHE A 100 -18.95 -1.80 -39.64
CA PHE A 100 -20.36 -1.75 -40.01
C PHE A 100 -20.56 -1.35 -41.47
N ARG A 101 -19.84 -0.33 -41.97
CA ARG A 101 -19.97 0.13 -43.36
C ARG A 101 -19.47 -0.90 -44.37
N VAL A 102 -18.35 -1.56 -44.10
CA VAL A 102 -17.80 -2.62 -44.97
C VAL A 102 -18.69 -3.86 -44.92
N TYR A 103 -19.11 -4.30 -43.73
CA TYR A 103 -19.95 -5.49 -43.56
C TYR A 103 -21.36 -5.28 -44.14
N SER A 104 -21.98 -4.12 -43.96
CA SER A 104 -23.29 -3.82 -44.58
C SER A 104 -23.24 -3.80 -46.11
N PHE A 105 -22.09 -3.45 -46.71
CA PHE A 105 -21.87 -3.60 -48.13
C PHE A 105 -21.72 -5.08 -48.50
N ALA A 106 -20.85 -5.83 -47.82
CA ALA A 106 -20.63 -7.26 -48.07
C ALA A 106 -21.90 -8.12 -47.90
N LYS A 107 -22.74 -7.79 -46.92
CA LYS A 107 -24.04 -8.45 -46.67
C LYS A 107 -25.02 -8.28 -47.83
N LYS A 108 -24.96 -7.16 -48.57
CA LYS A 108 -25.72 -6.99 -49.81
C LYS A 108 -25.28 -7.94 -50.92
N PHE A 109 -24.05 -8.46 -50.84
CA PHE A 109 -23.51 -9.49 -51.74
C PHE A 109 -23.66 -10.91 -51.16
N GLY A 110 -24.46 -11.09 -50.11
CA GLY A 110 -24.80 -12.40 -49.56
C GLY A 110 -23.77 -12.96 -48.56
N MET A 111 -22.80 -12.17 -48.09
CA MET A 111 -21.91 -12.60 -47.01
C MET A 111 -22.57 -12.41 -45.64
N SER A 112 -22.57 -13.46 -44.83
CA SER A 112 -22.98 -13.42 -43.42
C SER A 112 -21.88 -14.02 -42.55
N ASP A 113 -21.45 -13.30 -41.53
CA ASP A 113 -20.45 -13.76 -40.55
C ASP A 113 -21.02 -13.63 -39.12
N PRO A 114 -21.22 -14.76 -38.40
CA PRO A 114 -21.77 -14.74 -37.04
C PRO A 114 -20.92 -13.98 -36.02
N TRP A 115 -19.60 -13.94 -36.18
CA TRP A 115 -18.70 -13.22 -35.28
C TRP A 115 -18.80 -11.71 -35.45
N ILE A 116 -18.95 -11.23 -36.69
CA ILE A 116 -19.14 -9.80 -36.96
C ILE A 116 -20.51 -9.34 -36.44
N GLU A 117 -21.55 -10.17 -36.60
CA GLU A 117 -22.88 -9.85 -36.08
C GLU A 117 -22.90 -9.78 -34.56
N ALA A 118 -22.31 -10.78 -33.88
CA ALA A 118 -22.17 -10.77 -32.43
C ALA A 118 -21.35 -9.57 -31.91
N LEU A 119 -20.29 -9.18 -32.62
CA LEU A 119 -19.46 -8.03 -32.27
C LEU A 119 -20.23 -6.70 -32.40
N LEU A 120 -21.01 -6.54 -33.46
CA LEU A 120 -21.86 -5.35 -33.66
C LEU A 120 -23.02 -5.30 -32.66
N GLU A 121 -23.59 -6.44 -32.29
CA GLU A 121 -24.65 -6.55 -31.28
C GLU A 121 -24.13 -6.25 -29.87
N ALA A 122 -23.02 -6.87 -29.47
CA ALA A 122 -22.37 -6.59 -28.18
C ALA A 122 -21.97 -5.12 -28.04
N HIS A 123 -21.52 -4.49 -29.13
CA HIS A 123 -21.25 -3.06 -29.13
C HIS A 123 -22.51 -2.22 -28.94
N LYS A 124 -23.64 -2.57 -29.57
CA LYS A 124 -24.90 -1.84 -29.36
C LYS A 124 -25.37 -1.93 -27.91
N ALA A 125 -25.35 -3.12 -27.33
CA ALA A 125 -25.75 -3.35 -25.94
C ALA A 125 -24.90 -2.53 -24.96
N TYR A 126 -23.57 -2.49 -25.15
CA TYR A 126 -22.65 -1.74 -24.29
C TYR A 126 -22.95 -0.22 -24.25
N PHE A 127 -23.31 0.39 -25.39
CA PHE A 127 -23.63 1.81 -25.44
C PHE A 127 -25.06 2.15 -25.01
N GLU A 128 -25.98 1.19 -25.06
CA GLU A 128 -27.32 1.34 -24.48
C GLU A 128 -27.25 1.32 -22.94
N GLU A 129 -26.45 0.43 -22.34
CA GLU A 129 -26.24 0.35 -20.88
C GLU A 129 -25.54 1.61 -20.31
N ASP A 130 -24.47 2.12 -20.94
CA ASP A 130 -23.78 3.35 -20.50
C ASP A 130 -24.69 4.60 -20.58
N SER A 131 -25.69 4.59 -21.48
CA SER A 131 -26.62 5.73 -21.64
C SER A 131 -27.69 5.80 -20.53
N ASP A 132 -28.11 4.65 -19.99
CA ASP A 132 -29.08 4.56 -18.90
C ASP A 132 -28.44 4.83 -17.52
N GLU A 133 -27.16 4.48 -17.30
CA GLU A 133 -26.46 4.81 -16.04
C GLU A 133 -26.11 6.30 -15.91
N SER A 134 -25.95 7.04 -17.01
CA SER A 134 -25.65 8.49 -16.97
C SER A 134 -26.89 9.39 -16.80
N ALA A 135 -28.09 8.82 -16.86
CA ALA A 135 -29.37 9.53 -16.77
C ALA A 135 -30.10 9.36 -15.41
N ALA A 136 -29.49 8.64 -14.45
CA ALA A 136 -29.99 8.41 -13.09
C ALA A 136 -29.17 9.18 -12.05
#